data_AF-A0A815JX82-F1
#
_entry.id   AF-A0A815JX82-F1
#
_cell.length_a   1.000
_cell.length_b   1.000
_cell.length_c   1.000
_cell.angle_alpha   90.00
_cell.angle_beta   90.00
_cell.angle_gamma   90.00
#
_symmetry.space_group_name_H-M   'P 1'
#
loop_
_entity.id
_entity.type
_entity.pdbx_description
1 polymer ?
#
loop_
_entity_poly.entity_id
_entity_poly.type
_entity_poly.pdbx_seq_one_letter_code
_entity_poly.pdbx_strand_id
1 'polypeptide(L)'
;MIGGINGAMNVDRLARCIMSEASIGNSIEQTAIGFACQRNLKHASNQRPTPKITQLAKDILEGRVHDPTRGANHWYSPYSMPKENEERKCTRPIGTGHMDCKGGLEQACDRKKNYKPSWADSNKQVDISGVRACRYKFFKL
;
A
#
# COMPACT_ATOMS: atom_id res chain seq x y z
N MET A 1 9.99 -4.29 -32.90
CA MET A 1 9.30 -3.04 -32.50
C MET A 1 7.86 -3.38 -32.12
N ILE A 2 7.57 -3.56 -30.83
CA ILE A 2 6.20 -3.64 -30.32
C ILE A 2 6.25 -3.04 -28.90
N GLY A 3 5.58 -1.92 -28.62
CA GLY A 3 5.65 -1.34 -27.27
C GLY A 3 4.92 -0.02 -26.99
N GLY A 4 4.21 0.57 -27.96
CA GLY A 4 3.71 1.95 -27.82
C GLY A 4 2.44 2.14 -26.97
N ILE A 5 1.65 1.08 -26.74
CA ILE A 5 0.28 1.25 -26.21
C ILE A 5 0.11 0.66 -24.79
N ASN A 6 0.90 -0.37 -24.44
CA ASN A 6 0.85 -0.99 -23.10
C ASN A 6 1.59 -0.19 -22.01
N GLY A 7 2.60 0.62 -22.37
CA GLY A 7 3.38 1.39 -21.41
C GLY A 7 2.57 2.51 -20.73
N ALA A 8 1.83 3.31 -21.50
CA ALA A 8 1.09 4.46 -20.98
C ALA A 8 -0.08 4.06 -20.08
N MET A 9 -0.81 2.99 -20.44
CA MET A 9 -1.91 2.44 -19.61
C MET A 9 -1.39 1.84 -18.30
N ASN A 10 -0.18 1.26 -18.31
CA ASN A 10 0.46 0.74 -17.11
C ASN A 10 0.96 1.88 -16.19
N VAL A 11 1.48 2.97 -16.77
CA VAL A 11 1.93 4.15 -16.02
C VAL A 11 0.76 4.83 -15.32
N ASP A 12 -0.35 5.13 -16.02
CA ASP A 12 -1.50 5.81 -15.41
C ASP A 12 -2.13 4.97 -14.30
N ARG A 13 -2.31 3.66 -14.51
CA ARG A 13 -2.84 2.75 -13.49
C ARG A 13 -1.94 2.68 -12.25
N LEU A 14 -0.63 2.56 -12.44
CA LEU A 14 0.32 2.53 -11.34
C LEU A 14 0.35 3.87 -10.61
N ALA A 15 0.39 4.99 -11.33
CA ALA A 15 0.38 6.32 -10.76
C ALA A 15 -0.90 6.58 -9.94
N ARG A 16 -2.06 6.11 -10.40
CA ARG A 16 -3.33 6.18 -9.65
C ARG A 16 -3.29 5.34 -8.37
N CYS A 17 -2.71 4.15 -8.43
CA CYS A 17 -2.51 3.31 -7.24
C CYS A 17 -1.63 4.04 -6.21
N ILE A 18 -0.46 4.53 -6.62
CA ILE A 18 0.46 5.27 -5.74
C ILE A 18 -0.22 6.52 -5.18
N MET A 19 -0.96 7.27 -6.00
CA MET A 19 -1.66 8.47 -5.57
C MET A 19 -2.71 8.16 -4.49
N SER A 20 -3.51 7.11 -4.72
CA SER A 20 -4.56 6.69 -3.79
C SER A 20 -4.00 6.23 -2.44
N GLU A 21 -2.90 5.48 -2.48
CA GLU A 21 -2.37 4.77 -1.32
C GLU A 21 -1.31 5.57 -0.56
N ALA A 22 -0.57 6.46 -1.23
CA ALA A 22 0.63 7.11 -0.68
C ALA A 22 0.83 8.58 -1.10
N SER A 23 -0.23 9.30 -1.47
CA SER A 23 -0.14 10.74 -1.81
C SER A 23 0.52 11.60 -0.71
N ILE A 24 0.30 11.28 0.56
CA ILE A 24 0.90 11.95 1.74
C ILE A 24 2.16 11.26 2.27
N GLY A 25 2.61 10.21 1.58
CA GLY A 25 3.81 9.44 1.94
C GLY A 25 5.10 10.20 1.60
N ASN A 26 6.20 9.82 2.25
CA ASN A 26 7.53 10.23 1.81
C ASN A 26 7.96 9.47 0.54
N SER A 27 9.12 9.81 -0.03
CA SER A 27 9.60 9.19 -1.28
C SER A 27 9.78 7.68 -1.18
N ILE A 28 10.26 7.16 -0.05
CA ILE A 28 10.44 5.72 0.17
C ILE A 28 9.10 5.01 0.26
N GLU A 29 8.13 5.58 1.00
CA GLU A 29 6.78 5.04 1.11
C GLU A 29 6.07 5.00 -0.25
N GLN A 30 6.16 6.08 -1.02
CA GLN A 30 5.61 6.15 -2.38
C GLN A 30 6.23 5.10 -3.30
N THR A 31 7.56 4.92 -3.22
CA THR A 31 8.28 3.92 -4.01
C THR A 31 7.88 2.51 -3.60
N ALA A 32 7.84 2.22 -2.29
CA ALA A 32 7.47 0.91 -1.76
C ALA A 32 6.05 0.51 -2.16
N ILE A 33 5.10 1.44 -2.01
CA ILE A 33 3.72 1.26 -2.47
C ILE A 33 3.67 1.08 -3.99
N GLY A 34 4.47 1.83 -4.75
CA GLY A 34 4.57 1.65 -6.20
C GLY A 34 4.96 0.24 -6.60
N PHE A 35 6.00 -0.34 -6.00
CA PHE A 35 6.39 -1.73 -6.29
C PHE A 35 5.33 -2.75 -5.86
N ALA A 36 4.67 -2.54 -4.71
CA ALA A 36 3.61 -3.42 -4.26
C ALA A 36 2.37 -3.33 -5.18
N CYS A 37 1.97 -2.13 -5.59
CA CYS A 37 0.95 -1.85 -6.60
C CYS A 37 1.27 -2.49 -7.95
N GLN A 38 2.52 -2.39 -8.42
CA GLN A 38 2.96 -2.96 -9.70
C GLN A 38 2.75 -4.48 -9.72
N ARG A 39 3.02 -5.16 -8.60
CA ARG A 39 2.79 -6.61 -8.45
C ARG A 39 1.33 -6.97 -8.28
N ASN A 40 0.52 -6.05 -7.76
CA ASN A 40 -0.87 -6.28 -7.40
C ASN A 40 -1.75 -5.12 -7.88
N LEU A 41 -1.87 -4.96 -9.21
CA LEU A 41 -2.62 -3.87 -9.89
C LEU A 41 -4.16 -3.96 -9.72
N LYS A 42 -4.62 -4.43 -8.55
CA LYS A 42 -6.05 -4.52 -8.20
C LYS A 42 -6.64 -3.18 -7.76
N HIS A 43 -5.83 -2.15 -7.55
CA HIS A 43 -6.28 -0.86 -7.03
C HIS A 43 -6.47 0.12 -8.18
N ALA A 44 -7.72 0.23 -8.64
CA ALA A 44 -8.15 1.30 -9.53
C ALA A 44 -8.74 2.42 -8.66
N SER A 45 -8.10 3.58 -8.66
CA SER A 45 -8.58 4.77 -7.98
C SER A 45 -8.94 5.86 -8.98
N ASN A 46 -10.02 6.59 -8.69
CA ASN A 46 -10.45 7.73 -9.49
C ASN A 46 -9.59 8.98 -9.24
N GLN A 47 -8.67 8.94 -8.28
CA GLN A 47 -7.78 10.07 -7.99
C GLN A 47 -6.83 10.34 -9.16
N ARG A 48 -6.73 11.61 -9.56
CA ARG A 48 -5.82 12.05 -10.61
C ARG A 48 -4.39 12.12 -10.07
N PRO A 49 -3.41 11.42 -10.66
CA PRO A 49 -2.02 11.50 -10.22
C PRO A 49 -1.41 12.88 -10.48
N THR A 50 -0.50 13.30 -9.59
CA THR A 50 0.33 14.50 -9.82
C THR A 50 1.49 14.19 -10.78
N PRO A 51 2.10 15.18 -11.45
CA PRO A 51 3.24 14.95 -12.34
C PRO A 51 4.39 14.19 -11.69
N LYS A 52 4.67 14.46 -10.40
CA LYS A 52 5.69 13.76 -9.62
C LYS A 52 5.39 12.26 -9.46
N ILE A 53 4.14 11.91 -9.16
CA ILE A 53 3.72 10.51 -8.99
C ILE A 53 3.69 9.79 -10.34
N THR A 54 3.25 10.47 -11.40
CA THR A 54 3.33 9.94 -12.77
C THR A 54 4.78 9.66 -13.17
N GLN A 55 5.72 10.54 -12.84
CA GLN A 55 7.12 10.33 -13.13
C GLN A 55 7.69 9.14 -12.33
N LEU A 56 7.39 9.05 -11.04
CA LEU A 56 7.78 7.90 -10.22
C LEU A 56 7.26 6.58 -10.80
N ALA A 57 5.99 6.54 -11.23
CA ALA A 57 5.42 5.35 -11.86
C ALA A 57 6.16 4.94 -13.14
N LYS A 58 6.58 5.91 -13.98
CA LYS A 58 7.43 5.64 -15.14
C LYS A 58 8.77 5.06 -14.72
N ASP A 59 9.44 5.71 -13.76
CA ASP A 59 10.78 5.31 -13.33
C ASP A 59 10.77 3.90 -12.71
N ILE A 60 9.70 3.51 -12.01
CA ILE A 60 9.50 2.14 -11.50
C ILE A 60 9.34 1.15 -12.66
N LEU A 61 8.47 1.43 -13.63
CA LEU A 61 8.20 0.52 -14.76
C LEU A 61 9.40 0.39 -15.71
N GLU A 62 10.22 1.43 -15.83
CA GLU A 62 11.45 1.44 -16.62
C GLU A 62 12.66 0.89 -15.86
N GLY A 63 12.49 0.48 -14.59
CA GLY A 63 13.57 -0.09 -13.78
C GLY A 63 14.64 0.91 -13.34
N ARG A 64 14.32 2.22 -13.36
CA ARG A 64 15.24 3.31 -12.97
C ARG A 64 15.30 3.53 -11.45
N VAL A 65 14.38 2.94 -10.69
CA VAL A 65 14.35 2.99 -9.23
C VAL A 65 14.53 1.58 -8.68
N HIS A 66 15.29 1.45 -7.59
CA HIS A 66 15.48 0.19 -6.89
C HIS A 66 14.24 -0.16 -6.04
N ASP A 67 13.88 -1.44 -5.97
CA ASP A 67 12.78 -1.93 -5.13
C ASP A 67 13.17 -2.02 -3.64
N PRO A 68 12.68 -1.12 -2.76
CA PRO A 68 12.99 -1.19 -1.33
C PRO A 68 12.21 -2.30 -0.60
N THR A 69 11.18 -2.87 -1.23
CA THR A 69 10.25 -3.82 -0.61
C THR A 69 10.75 -5.26 -0.57
N ARG A 70 11.87 -5.56 -1.25
CA ARG A 70 12.44 -6.92 -1.33
C ARG A 70 11.37 -7.96 -1.76
N GLY A 71 10.50 -7.57 -2.68
CA GLY A 71 9.43 -8.43 -3.21
C GLY A 71 8.10 -8.40 -2.46
N ALA A 72 7.86 -7.46 -1.54
CA ALA A 72 6.55 -7.38 -0.88
C ALA A 72 5.42 -7.10 -1.91
N ASN A 73 4.29 -7.75 -1.69
CA ASN A 73 3.10 -7.72 -2.57
C ASN A 73 1.80 -7.46 -1.80
N HIS A 74 1.88 -7.38 -0.46
CA HIS A 74 0.79 -7.01 0.43
C HIS A 74 1.23 -5.86 1.34
N TRP A 75 0.31 -4.97 1.64
CA TRP A 75 0.50 -3.92 2.63
C TRP A 75 -0.81 -3.58 3.31
N TYR A 76 -0.71 -2.98 4.49
CA TYR A 76 -1.82 -2.26 5.11
C TYR A 76 -1.28 -1.04 5.85
N SER A 77 -2.18 -0.11 6.17
CA SER A 77 -1.88 1.07 6.98
C SER A 77 -2.38 0.85 8.41
N PRO A 78 -1.49 0.62 9.40
CA PRO A 78 -1.91 0.49 10.80
C PRO A 78 -2.67 1.72 11.30
N TYR A 79 -2.33 2.91 10.83
CA TYR A 79 -3.05 4.15 11.11
C TYR A 79 -4.52 4.06 10.68
N SER A 80 -4.81 3.47 9.53
CA SER A 80 -6.16 3.34 8.97
C SER A 80 -6.96 2.16 9.53
N MET A 81 -6.29 1.15 10.10
CA MET A 81 -6.97 -0.01 10.68
C MET A 81 -7.78 0.37 11.92
N PRO A 82 -8.89 -0.34 12.21
CA PRO A 82 -9.62 -0.18 13.46
C PRO A 82 -8.69 -0.33 14.67
N LYS A 83 -8.92 0.49 15.69
CA LYS A 83 -8.17 0.43 16.95
C LYS A 83 -8.84 -0.52 17.94
N GLU A 84 -8.10 -0.90 18.98
CA GLU A 84 -8.66 -1.59 20.14
C GLU A 84 -9.89 -0.82 20.66
N ASN A 85 -11.00 -1.54 20.89
CA ASN A 85 -12.33 -1.01 21.22
C ASN A 85 -13.08 -0.35 20.04
N GLU A 86 -12.65 -0.57 18.79
CA GLU A 86 -13.36 -0.17 17.58
C GLU A 86 -13.83 -1.37 16.73
N GLU A 87 -14.10 -2.53 17.35
CA GLU A 87 -14.47 -3.80 16.70
C GLU A 87 -15.70 -3.67 15.81
N ARG A 88 -16.60 -2.73 16.15
CA ARG A 88 -17.75 -2.38 15.32
C ARG A 88 -17.39 -1.94 13.90
N LYS A 89 -16.16 -1.49 13.66
CA LYS A 89 -15.63 -1.16 12.32
C LYS A 89 -15.14 -2.40 11.55
N CYS A 90 -14.98 -3.52 12.24
CA CYS A 90 -14.59 -4.82 11.67
C CYS A 90 -15.80 -5.65 11.20
N THR A 91 -17.02 -5.23 11.53
CA THR A 91 -18.29 -5.93 11.21
C THR A 91 -19.33 -4.97 10.62
N ARG A 92 -20.24 -5.44 9.76
CA ARG A 92 -21.37 -4.63 9.24
C ARG A 92 -22.27 -4.09 10.37
N PRO A 93 -23.03 -2.98 10.19
CA PRO A 93 -23.19 -2.17 8.97
C PRO A 93 -22.97 -0.66 9.23
N ILE A 94 -21.73 -0.15 9.23
CA ILE A 94 -21.49 1.29 9.01
C ILE A 94 -20.26 1.46 8.11
N GLY A 95 -20.47 1.46 6.78
CA GLY A 95 -19.44 1.79 5.77
C GLY A 95 -19.38 0.85 4.56
N THR A 96 -18.86 1.35 3.44
CA THR A 96 -18.79 0.74 2.09
C THR A 96 -17.68 -0.30 1.90
N GLY A 97 -17.19 -0.94 2.97
CA GLY A 97 -16.13 -1.94 2.85
C GLY A 97 -15.95 -2.80 4.09
N HIS A 98 -15.48 -4.03 3.86
CA HIS A 98 -15.12 -4.98 4.91
C HIS A 98 -13.67 -4.66 5.33
N MET A 99 -13.43 -4.28 6.59
CA MET A 99 -12.06 -4.24 7.13
C MET A 99 -11.78 -5.56 7.84
N ASP A 100 -10.80 -6.30 7.32
CA ASP A 100 -10.35 -7.54 7.95
C ASP A 100 -9.53 -7.23 9.20
N CYS A 101 -10.04 -7.62 10.36
CA CYS A 101 -9.40 -7.43 11.66
C CYS A 101 -8.97 -8.74 12.34
N LYS A 102 -9.04 -9.87 11.62
CA LYS A 102 -8.89 -11.20 12.23
C LYS A 102 -7.43 -11.61 12.52
N GLY A 103 -6.45 -10.76 12.21
CA GLY A 103 -5.03 -11.01 12.51
C GLY A 103 -4.63 -10.66 13.95
N GLY A 104 -5.57 -10.21 14.79
CA GLY A 104 -5.31 -9.82 16.17
C GLY A 104 -4.83 -8.38 16.33
N LEU A 105 -4.51 -8.00 17.57
CA LEU A 105 -4.06 -6.66 17.93
C LEU A 105 -2.54 -6.54 17.91
N GLU A 106 -2.05 -5.40 17.45
CA GLU A 106 -0.64 -5.04 17.53
C GLU A 106 -0.47 -3.57 17.95
N GLN A 107 0.71 -3.22 18.44
CA GLN A 107 1.08 -1.83 18.69
C GLN A 107 2.01 -1.33 17.58
N ALA A 108 1.45 -0.66 16.56
CA ALA A 108 2.25 -0.08 15.47
C ALA A 108 2.39 1.46 15.55
N CYS A 109 1.56 2.12 16.37
CA CYS A 109 1.54 3.56 16.59
C CYS A 109 1.54 3.85 18.09
N ASP A 110 1.96 5.03 18.55
CA ASP A 110 2.21 5.28 19.99
C ASP A 110 0.96 5.47 20.87
N ARG A 111 -0.26 5.37 20.32
CA ARG A 111 -1.49 5.78 21.04
C ARG A 111 -2.41 4.64 21.45
N LYS A 112 -2.65 3.67 20.57
CA LYS A 112 -3.56 2.52 20.80
C LYS A 112 -3.16 1.36 19.90
N LYS A 113 -3.39 0.14 20.37
CA LYS A 113 -3.25 -1.05 19.52
C LYS A 113 -4.22 -0.95 18.34
N ASN A 114 -3.79 -1.44 17.18
CA ASN A 114 -4.60 -1.56 15.98
C ASN A 114 -4.83 -3.02 15.65
N TYR A 115 -5.95 -3.31 15.00
CA TYR A 115 -6.20 -4.61 14.41
C TYR A 115 -5.30 -4.83 13.19
N LYS A 116 -4.86 -6.07 13.00
CA LYS A 116 -4.17 -6.54 11.79
C LYS A 116 -5.15 -7.29 10.88
N PRO A 117 -4.97 -7.23 9.56
CA PRO A 117 -5.60 -8.19 8.65
C PRO A 117 -5.20 -9.63 8.96
N SER A 118 -6.09 -10.60 8.70
CA SER A 118 -5.82 -12.03 8.95
C SER A 118 -4.55 -12.52 8.26
N TRP A 119 -4.36 -12.14 7.00
CA TRP A 119 -3.21 -12.55 6.20
C TRP A 119 -1.88 -11.99 6.72
N ALA A 120 -1.88 -10.96 7.57
CA ALA A 120 -0.65 -10.38 8.12
C ALA A 120 0.01 -11.32 9.14
N ASP A 121 -0.71 -12.30 9.68
CA ASP A 121 -0.18 -13.25 10.66
C ASP A 121 0.55 -14.43 9.98
N SER A 122 0.09 -14.82 8.80
CA SER A 122 0.68 -15.90 8.00
C SER A 122 1.82 -15.43 7.09
N ASN A 123 1.84 -14.15 6.71
CA ASN A 123 2.80 -13.62 5.75
C ASN A 123 4.05 -13.08 6.43
N LYS A 124 5.20 -13.11 5.74
CA LYS A 124 6.46 -12.57 6.28
C LYS A 124 6.48 -11.05 6.15
N GLN A 125 6.51 -10.34 7.29
CA GLN A 125 6.71 -8.89 7.32
C GLN A 125 8.09 -8.52 6.72
N VAL A 126 8.14 -7.43 5.97
CA VAL A 126 9.35 -6.82 5.45
C VAL A 126 9.50 -5.41 6.01
N ASP A 127 10.58 -5.20 6.76
CA ASP A 127 10.92 -3.87 7.26
C ASP A 127 11.67 -3.09 6.19
N ILE A 128 11.25 -1.85 5.97
CA ILE A 128 11.83 -0.96 4.96
C ILE A 128 12.32 0.30 5.69
N SER A 129 13.62 0.57 5.61
CA SER A 129 14.20 1.77 6.23
C SER A 129 13.56 3.04 5.65
N GLY A 130 13.16 3.97 6.52
CA GLY A 130 12.49 5.22 6.13
C GLY A 130 10.97 5.11 5.93
N VAL A 131 10.39 3.91 5.96
CA VAL A 131 8.93 3.75 6.05
C VAL A 131 8.48 3.94 7.49
N ARG A 132 7.47 4.78 7.70
CA ARG A 132 6.87 4.94 9.03
C ARG A 132 5.99 3.73 9.32
N ALA A 133 6.36 2.91 10.29
CA ALA A 133 5.62 1.69 10.65
C ALA A 133 4.15 1.96 11.01
N CYS A 134 3.84 3.13 11.58
CA CYS A 134 2.47 3.55 11.85
C CYS A 134 1.65 3.81 10.57
N ARG A 135 2.30 4.13 9.44
CA ARG A 135 1.65 4.43 8.15
C ARG A 135 1.56 3.22 7.23
N TYR A 136 2.60 2.40 7.17
CA TYR A 136 2.63 1.25 6.28
C TYR A 136 3.39 0.09 6.90
N LYS A 137 2.84 -1.11 6.73
CA LYS A 137 3.55 -2.37 6.93
C LYS A 137 3.45 -3.19 5.65
N PHE A 138 4.56 -3.81 5.27
CA PHE A 138 4.70 -4.56 4.02
C PHE A 138 4.93 -6.04 4.32
N PHE A 139 4.34 -6.90 3.49
CA PHE A 139 4.38 -8.34 3.65
C PHE A 139 4.62 -9.02 2.31
N LYS A 140 5.31 -10.15 2.37
CA LYS A 140 5.46 -11.10 1.27
C LYS A 140 4.86 -12.44 1.67
N LEU A 141 4.25 -13.09 0.69
CA LEU A 141 3.87 -14.51 0.79
C LEU A 141 5.12 -15.39 0.97
#